data_AF-A0A1H6F5Q5-F1
#
_entry.id   AF-A0A1H6F5Q5-F1
#
_cell.length_a   1.000
_cell.length_b   1.000
_cell.length_c   1.000
_cell.angle_alpha   90.00
_cell.angle_beta   90.00
_cell.angle_gamma   90.00
#
_symmetry.space_group_name_H-M   'P 1'
#
loop_
_entity.id
_entity.type
_entity.pdbx_description
1 polymer ?
#
loop_
_entity_poly.entity_id
_entity_poly.type
_entity_poly.pdbx_seq_one_letter_code
_entity_poly.pdbx_strand_id
1 'polypeptide(L)'
;MAISLWIQGLPDDAATAFVEHLKYHPKDTITLANDASLALMQGNTERCLNRVEAALTLTSPQDGLFAILPFLAWVASPTAQRLQSVIVAIEQLDPLVTTFEWDFSYNIPALERLTEKDRATADALIAFFEGKSSWETIKPSD
;
A
#
# COMPACT_ATOMS: atom_id res chain seq x y z
N MET A 1 15.57 -1.73 11.71
CA MET A 1 15.48 -0.78 12.84
C MET A 1 14.19 0.04 12.83
N ALA A 2 13.79 0.67 11.71
CA ALA A 2 12.53 1.42 11.64
C ALA A 2 11.28 0.55 11.80
N ILE A 3 11.15 -0.55 11.04
CA ILE A 3 10.03 -1.50 11.16
C ILE A 3 9.93 -2.08 12.58
N SER A 4 11.06 -2.42 13.21
CA SER A 4 11.06 -2.94 14.58
C SER A 4 10.54 -1.93 15.61
N LEU A 5 10.77 -0.62 15.41
CA LEU A 5 10.20 0.42 16.27
C LEU A 5 8.68 0.48 16.10
N TRP A 6 8.21 0.39 14.86
CA TRP A 6 6.78 0.36 14.57
C TRP A 6 6.09 -0.84 15.24
N ILE A 7 6.65 -2.05 15.09
CA ILE A 7 6.12 -3.27 15.72
C ILE A 7 6.10 -3.16 17.26
N GLN A 8 7.03 -2.42 17.84
CA GLN A 8 7.07 -2.15 19.29
C GLN A 8 6.09 -1.07 19.76
N GLY A 9 5.24 -0.54 18.87
CA GLY A 9 4.27 0.50 19.21
C GLY A 9 4.87 1.90 19.29
N LEU A 10 6.00 2.14 18.63
CA LEU A 10 6.67 3.45 18.55
C LEU A 10 6.60 4.03 17.12
N PRO A 11 5.39 4.39 16.63
CA PRO A 11 5.20 4.81 15.25
C PRO A 11 5.91 6.13 14.90
N ASP A 12 6.07 7.04 15.84
CA ASP A 12 6.73 8.33 15.60
C ASP A 12 8.26 8.19 15.48
N ASP A 13 8.85 7.32 16.31
CA ASP A 13 10.27 6.96 16.20
C ASP A 13 10.53 6.20 14.91
N ALA A 14 9.62 5.29 14.53
CA ALA A 14 9.69 4.59 13.24
C ALA A 14 9.65 5.56 12.06
N ALA A 15 8.75 6.56 12.09
CA ALA A 15 8.66 7.58 11.04
C ALA A 15 9.96 8.38 10.92
N THR A 16 10.55 8.77 12.05
CA THR A 16 11.84 9.47 12.07
C THR A 16 12.96 8.61 11.51
N ALA A 17 13.01 7.32 11.89
CA ALA A 17 14.00 6.37 11.38
C ALA A 17 13.84 6.12 9.87
N PHE A 18 12.61 6.02 9.35
CA PHE A 18 12.36 5.92 7.92
C PHE A 18 12.83 7.16 7.17
N VAL A 19 12.48 8.36 7.65
CA VAL A 19 12.91 9.62 7.03
C VAL A 19 14.43 9.73 7.01
N GLU A 20 15.11 9.39 8.10
CA GLU A 20 16.59 9.43 8.15
C GLU A 20 17.22 8.44 7.17
N HIS A 21 16.70 7.21 7.09
CA HIS A 21 17.18 6.22 6.11
C HIS A 21 17.03 6.70 4.67
N LEU A 22 15.86 7.25 4.33
CA LEU A 22 15.55 7.73 2.98
C LEU A 22 16.38 8.95 2.56
N LYS A 23 16.98 9.71 3.51
CA LYS A 23 17.95 10.76 3.16
C LYS A 23 19.19 10.20 2.48
N TYR A 24 19.68 9.04 2.94
CA TYR A 24 20.87 8.39 2.39
C TYR A 24 20.53 7.36 1.31
N HIS A 25 19.32 6.80 1.36
CA HIS A 25 18.83 5.76 0.45
C HIS A 25 17.48 6.16 -0.18
N PRO A 26 17.42 7.24 -0.98
CA PRO A 26 16.15 7.80 -1.46
C PRO A 26 15.40 6.89 -2.44
N LYS A 27 16.04 5.84 -2.95
CA LYS A 27 15.46 4.87 -3.89
C LYS A 27 15.17 3.50 -3.26
N ASP A 28 15.26 3.40 -1.93
CA ASP A 28 14.91 2.17 -1.23
C ASP A 28 13.39 1.99 -1.24
N THR A 29 12.91 1.21 -2.21
CA THR A 29 11.49 0.99 -2.48
C THR A 29 10.76 0.35 -1.31
N ILE A 30 11.39 -0.59 -0.62
CA ILE A 30 10.84 -1.24 0.57
C ILE A 30 10.64 -0.21 1.69
N THR A 31 11.64 0.64 1.92
CA THR A 31 11.54 1.69 2.95
C THR A 31 10.50 2.74 2.59
N LEU A 32 10.42 3.15 1.32
CA LEU A 32 9.37 4.07 0.84
C LEU A 32 7.97 3.48 1.05
N ALA A 33 7.76 2.21 0.67
CA ALA A 33 6.48 1.53 0.83
C ALA A 33 6.09 1.41 2.32
N ASN A 34 7.05 1.04 3.18
CA ASN A 34 6.79 0.91 4.62
C ASN A 34 6.47 2.27 5.28
N ASP A 35 7.19 3.34 4.93
CA ASP A 35 6.87 4.69 5.42
C ASP A 35 5.50 5.18 4.89
N ALA A 36 5.13 4.81 3.65
CA ALA A 36 3.79 5.07 3.14
C ALA A 36 2.71 4.37 3.98
N SER A 37 2.92 3.09 4.31
CA SER A 37 2.01 2.31 5.16
C SER A 37 1.87 2.89 6.57
N LEU A 38 2.99 3.30 7.16
CA LEU A 38 3.01 3.95 8.47
C LEU A 38 2.29 5.29 8.43
N ALA A 39 2.54 6.10 7.40
CA ALA A 39 1.85 7.38 7.20
C ALA A 39 0.35 7.18 7.03
N LEU A 40 -0.05 6.16 6.26
CA LEU A 40 -1.43 5.76 6.08
C LEU A 40 -2.08 5.42 7.42
N MET A 41 -1.45 4.58 8.24
CA MET A 41 -1.93 4.23 9.59
C MET A 41 -2.13 5.49 10.44
N GLN A 42 -1.13 6.39 10.47
CA GLN A 42 -1.15 7.67 11.18
C GLN A 42 -2.17 8.69 10.63
N GLY A 43 -2.83 8.42 9.50
CA GLY A 43 -3.75 9.37 8.87
C GLY A 43 -3.04 10.54 8.17
N ASN A 44 -1.73 10.45 7.94
CA ASN A 44 -0.97 11.44 7.21
C ASN A 44 -1.02 11.16 5.70
N THR A 45 -2.13 11.56 5.08
CA THR A 45 -2.40 11.34 3.66
C THR A 45 -1.32 11.94 2.76
N GLU A 46 -0.85 13.16 3.02
CA GLU A 46 0.18 13.81 2.20
C GLU A 46 1.49 13.01 2.18
N ARG A 47 1.99 12.62 3.35
CA ARG A 47 3.22 11.80 3.45
C ARG A 47 3.03 10.46 2.77
N CYS A 48 1.88 9.80 2.96
CA CYS A 48 1.56 8.53 2.30
C CYS A 48 1.64 8.67 0.78
N LEU A 49 0.95 9.66 0.21
CA LEU A 49 0.90 9.85 -1.25
C LEU A 49 2.29 10.19 -1.83
N ASN A 50 3.06 11.06 -1.17
CA ASN A 50 4.41 11.41 -1.61
C ASN A 50 5.35 10.20 -1.62
N ARG A 51 5.21 9.28 -0.64
CA ARG A 51 6.01 8.04 -0.58
C ARG A 51 5.57 7.02 -1.62
N VAL A 52 4.27 6.88 -1.83
CA VAL A 52 3.72 6.03 -2.90
C VAL A 52 4.21 6.50 -4.26
N GLU A 53 4.12 7.79 -4.57
CA GLU A 53 4.57 8.34 -5.85
C GLU A 53 6.06 8.08 -6.07
N ALA A 54 6.90 8.35 -5.07
CA ALA A 54 8.33 8.07 -5.17
C ALA A 54 8.62 6.57 -5.40
N ALA A 55 7.95 5.67 -4.67
CA ALA A 55 8.13 4.23 -4.82
C ALA A 55 7.64 3.71 -6.18
N LEU A 56 6.52 4.22 -6.67
CA LEU A 56 5.94 3.80 -7.95
C LEU A 56 6.88 4.05 -9.13
N THR A 57 7.67 5.13 -9.11
CA THR A 57 8.68 5.41 -10.15
C THR A 57 9.82 4.39 -10.21
N LEU A 58 9.93 3.52 -9.20
CA LEU A 58 11.01 2.57 -9.01
C LEU A 58 10.52 1.11 -9.04
N THR A 59 9.21 0.88 -9.11
CA THR A 59 8.60 -0.45 -9.22
C THR A 59 8.16 -0.74 -10.65
N SER A 60 8.10 -2.02 -10.98
CA SER A 60 7.63 -2.52 -12.27
C SER A 60 6.53 -3.56 -12.08
N PRO A 61 5.79 -3.95 -13.12
CA PRO A 61 4.77 -4.98 -13.00
C PRO A 61 5.28 -6.37 -12.58
N GLN A 62 6.60 -6.58 -12.53
CA GLN A 62 7.23 -7.80 -12.02
C GLN A 62 7.35 -7.80 -10.48
N ASP A 63 7.04 -6.67 -9.84
CA ASP A 63 7.14 -6.46 -8.40
C ASP A 63 5.74 -6.38 -7.77
N GLY A 64 5.44 -7.19 -6.76
CA GLY A 64 4.13 -7.14 -6.07
C GLY A 64 3.78 -5.76 -5.50
N LEU A 65 4.80 -4.96 -5.13
CA LEU A 65 4.62 -3.58 -4.68
C LEU A 65 3.96 -2.68 -5.73
N PHE A 66 4.10 -2.99 -7.03
CA PHE A 66 3.49 -2.22 -8.11
C PHE A 66 1.97 -2.12 -7.98
N ALA A 67 1.31 -3.16 -7.46
CA ALA A 67 -0.14 -3.14 -7.20
C ALA A 67 -0.51 -2.75 -5.76
N ILE A 68 0.38 -2.98 -4.79
CA ILE A 68 0.15 -2.56 -3.38
C ILE A 68 0.22 -1.04 -3.25
N LEU A 69 1.17 -0.37 -3.90
CA LEU A 69 1.38 1.08 -3.74
C LEU A 69 0.16 1.91 -4.18
N PRO A 70 -0.47 1.66 -5.35
CA PRO A 70 -1.70 2.34 -5.73
C PRO A 70 -2.85 2.04 -4.76
N PHE A 71 -2.90 0.82 -4.22
CA PHE A 71 -3.90 0.46 -3.20
C PHE A 71 -3.74 1.31 -1.94
N LEU A 72 -2.51 1.46 -1.41
CA LEU A 72 -2.25 2.34 -0.27
C LEU A 72 -2.66 3.80 -0.54
N ALA A 73 -2.36 4.31 -1.74
CA ALA A 73 -2.77 5.67 -2.15
C ALA A 73 -4.29 5.83 -2.25
N TRP A 74 -5.00 4.79 -2.73
CA TRP A 74 -6.45 4.80 -2.77
C TRP A 74 -7.04 4.78 -1.35
N VAL A 75 -6.57 3.92 -0.44
CA VAL A 75 -7.04 3.91 0.96
C VAL A 75 -6.77 5.26 1.64
N ALA A 76 -5.63 5.91 1.36
CA ALA A 76 -5.30 7.22 1.93
C ALA A 76 -6.26 8.35 1.49
N SER A 77 -6.84 8.24 0.29
CA SER A 77 -7.75 9.24 -0.28
C SER A 77 -8.65 8.60 -1.34
N PRO A 78 -9.75 7.92 -0.93
CA PRO A 78 -10.57 7.13 -1.84
C PRO A 78 -11.24 7.98 -2.92
N THR A 79 -10.95 7.68 -4.18
CA THR A 79 -11.64 8.23 -5.34
C THR A 79 -11.77 7.16 -6.42
N ALA A 80 -12.76 7.29 -7.31
CA ALA A 80 -12.92 6.39 -8.44
C ALA A 80 -11.66 6.35 -9.33
N GLN A 81 -11.01 7.51 -9.53
CA GLN A 81 -9.78 7.60 -10.31
C GLN A 81 -8.62 6.81 -9.66
N ARG A 82 -8.42 6.93 -8.34
CA ARG A 82 -7.37 6.17 -7.65
C ARG A 82 -7.69 4.68 -7.60
N LEU A 83 -8.96 4.31 -7.45
CA LEU A 83 -9.38 2.92 -7.54
C LEU A 83 -9.08 2.35 -8.93
N GLN A 84 -9.34 3.12 -10.00
CA GLN A 84 -8.96 2.72 -11.36
C GLN A 84 -7.45 2.49 -11.49
N SER A 85 -6.62 3.30 -10.82
CA SER A 85 -5.17 3.06 -10.80
C SER A 85 -4.79 1.74 -10.12
N VAL A 86 -5.52 1.32 -9.07
CA VAL A 86 -5.33 -0.01 -8.47
C VAL A 86 -5.67 -1.12 -9.47
N ILE A 87 -6.83 -1.00 -10.12
CA ILE A 87 -7.32 -1.97 -11.09
C ILE A 87 -6.32 -2.13 -12.24
N VAL A 88 -5.89 -1.02 -12.85
CA VAL A 88 -4.91 -1.03 -13.94
C VAL A 88 -3.58 -1.64 -13.49
N ALA A 89 -3.13 -1.35 -12.27
CA ALA A 89 -1.89 -1.93 -11.77
C ALA A 89 -2.00 -3.45 -11.63
N ILE A 90 -3.12 -3.97 -11.11
CA ILE A 90 -3.39 -5.41 -11.00
C ILE A 90 -3.45 -6.07 -12.38
N GLU A 91 -4.13 -5.45 -13.35
CA GLU A 91 -4.24 -5.99 -14.72
C GLU A 91 -2.91 -5.99 -15.48
N GLN A 92 -1.98 -5.11 -15.11
CA GLN A 92 -0.65 -5.03 -15.72
C GLN A 92 0.36 -5.94 -15.05
N LEU A 93 0.11 -6.45 -13.83
CA LEU A 93 1.04 -7.33 -13.12
C LEU A 93 1.46 -8.50 -14.01
N ASP A 94 2.75 -8.83 -13.93
CA ASP A 94 3.27 -10.02 -14.57
C ASP A 94 2.52 -11.24 -14.00
N PRO A 95 1.96 -12.13 -14.84
CA PRO A 95 1.24 -13.33 -14.37
C PRO A 95 2.08 -14.26 -13.47
N LEU A 96 3.41 -14.12 -13.47
CA LEU A 96 4.31 -14.84 -12.58
C LEU A 96 4.32 -14.28 -11.15
N VAL A 97 3.83 -13.06 -10.93
CA VAL A 97 3.61 -12.48 -9.59
C VAL A 97 2.37 -13.11 -8.98
N THR A 98 2.58 -14.19 -8.24
CA THR A 98 1.52 -14.99 -7.62
C THR A 98 1.40 -14.76 -6.11
N THR A 99 2.34 -14.03 -5.51
CA THR A 99 2.42 -13.79 -4.07
C THR A 99 2.76 -12.33 -3.78
N PHE A 100 2.13 -11.77 -2.75
CA PHE A 100 2.40 -10.43 -2.27
C PHE A 100 2.92 -10.51 -0.83
N GLU A 101 4.15 -10.05 -0.61
CA GLU A 101 4.76 -10.01 0.72
C GLU A 101 4.39 -8.69 1.41
N TRP A 102 3.13 -8.58 1.84
CA TRP A 102 2.63 -7.38 2.53
C TRP A 102 1.66 -7.73 3.65
N ASP A 103 1.93 -7.21 4.85
CA ASP A 103 1.08 -7.40 6.01
C ASP A 103 0.13 -6.21 6.17
N PHE A 104 -1.13 -6.40 5.77
CA PHE A 104 -2.17 -5.37 5.85
C PHE A 104 -2.70 -5.15 7.28
N SER A 105 -2.31 -5.97 8.27
CA SER A 105 -2.77 -5.79 9.66
C SER A 105 -2.35 -4.43 10.24
N TYR A 106 -1.21 -3.89 9.80
CA TYR A 106 -0.75 -2.56 10.17
C TYR A 106 -1.60 -1.42 9.60
N ASN A 107 -2.42 -1.69 8.58
CA ASN A 107 -3.30 -0.71 7.95
C ASN A 107 -4.73 -0.71 8.52
N ILE A 108 -5.05 -1.59 9.48
CA ILE A 108 -6.39 -1.66 10.11
C ILE A 108 -6.91 -0.28 10.55
N PRO A 109 -6.13 0.57 11.27
CA PRO A 109 -6.62 1.88 11.67
C PRO A 109 -7.03 2.79 10.50
N ALA A 110 -6.40 2.63 9.33
CA ALA A 110 -6.78 3.36 8.13
C ALA A 110 -8.03 2.78 7.47
N LEU A 111 -8.15 1.45 7.42
CA LEU A 111 -9.32 0.76 6.88
C LEU A 111 -10.60 1.04 7.71
N GLU A 112 -10.47 1.27 9.01
CA GLU A 112 -11.58 1.63 9.89
C GLU A 112 -12.13 3.05 9.64
N ARG A 113 -11.37 3.92 8.95
CA ARG A 113 -11.81 5.27 8.58
C ARG A 113 -12.56 5.34 7.25
N LEU A 114 -12.61 4.24 6.50
CA LEU A 114 -13.29 4.17 5.20
C LEU A 114 -14.81 4.18 5.36
N THR A 115 -15.52 4.57 4.30
CA THR A 115 -16.96 4.31 4.20
C THR A 115 -17.22 2.80 4.13
N GLU A 116 -18.43 2.34 4.46
CA GLU A 116 -18.78 0.93 4.37
C GLU A 116 -18.51 0.35 2.96
N LYS A 117 -18.86 1.11 1.91
CA LYS A 117 -18.63 0.73 0.52
C LYS A 117 -17.13 0.61 0.20
N ASP A 118 -16.35 1.61 0.58
CA ASP A 118 -14.90 1.59 0.33
C ASP A 118 -14.23 0.50 1.16
N ARG A 119 -14.71 0.24 2.38
CA ARG A 119 -14.20 -0.85 3.22
C ARG A 119 -14.43 -2.21 2.58
N ALA A 120 -15.64 -2.48 2.09
CA ALA A 120 -15.93 -3.74 1.38
C ALA A 120 -15.03 -3.92 0.14
N THR A 121 -14.76 -2.84 -0.59
CA THR A 121 -13.83 -2.85 -1.72
C THR A 121 -12.39 -3.14 -1.28
N ALA A 122 -11.94 -2.51 -0.19
CA ALA A 122 -10.62 -2.73 0.37
C ALA A 122 -10.41 -4.16 0.84
N ASP A 123 -11.41 -4.73 1.54
CA ASP A 123 -11.37 -6.10 2.03
C ASP A 123 -11.30 -7.12 0.87
N ALA A 124 -12.01 -6.86 -0.24
CA ALA A 124 -11.93 -7.68 -1.44
C ALA A 124 -10.52 -7.64 -2.07
N LEU A 125 -9.93 -6.44 -2.21
CA LEU A 125 -8.57 -6.27 -2.72
C LEU A 125 -7.52 -6.92 -1.82
N ILE A 126 -7.64 -6.78 -0.49
CA ILE A 126 -6.76 -7.44 0.49
C ILE A 126 -6.89 -8.97 0.35
N ALA A 127 -8.10 -9.50 0.23
CA ALA A 127 -8.29 -10.94 0.01
C ALA A 127 -7.60 -11.43 -1.27
N PHE A 128 -7.55 -10.62 -2.33
CA PHE A 128 -6.76 -10.92 -3.52
C PHE A 128 -5.25 -10.89 -3.25
N PHE A 129 -4.73 -9.84 -2.62
CA PHE A 129 -3.29 -9.73 -2.32
C PHE A 129 -2.80 -10.86 -1.38
N GLU A 130 -3.65 -11.29 -0.43
CA GLU A 130 -3.35 -12.40 0.47
C GLU A 130 -3.57 -13.79 -0.15
N GLY A 131 -3.94 -13.86 -1.45
CA GLY A 131 -4.18 -15.12 -2.16
C GLY A 131 -5.43 -15.88 -1.71
N LYS A 132 -6.35 -15.22 -1.00
CA LYS A 132 -7.62 -15.78 -0.52
C LYS A 132 -8.73 -15.73 -1.60
N SER A 133 -8.58 -14.85 -2.58
CA SER A 133 -9.49 -14.67 -3.73
C SER A 133 -8.70 -14.46 -5.02
N SER A 134 -9.29 -14.81 -6.17
CA SER A 134 -8.70 -14.49 -7.48
C SER A 134 -9.17 -13.13 -8.00
N TRP A 135 -8.37 -12.50 -8.87
CA TRP A 135 -8.76 -11.24 -9.52
C TRP A 135 -10.08 -11.37 -10.28
N GLU A 136 -10.26 -12.47 -11.00
CA GLU A 136 -11.50 -12.78 -11.74
C GLU A 136 -12.76 -12.82 -10.85
N THR A 137 -12.61 -13.11 -9.56
CA THR A 137 -13.73 -13.16 -8.61
C THR A 137 -14.11 -11.78 -8.09
N ILE A 138 -13.14 -10.87 -7.95
CA ILE A 138 -13.34 -9.58 -7.27
C ILE A 138 -13.36 -8.37 -8.21
N LYS A 139 -12.92 -8.54 -9.47
CA LYS A 139 -12.89 -7.43 -10.42
C LYS A 139 -14.31 -6.90 -10.65
N PRO A 140 -14.51 -5.57 -10.72
CA PRO A 140 -15.80 -5.00 -11.06
C PRO A 140 -16.26 -5.48 -12.45
N SER A 141 -17.54 -5.82 -12.60
CA SER A 141 -18.12 -6.11 -13.91
C SER A 141 -18.15 -4.85 -14.78
N ASP A 142 -17.82 -4.99 -16.06
CA ASP A 142 -17.96 -3.95 -17.09
C ASP A 142 -19.42 -3.48 -17.28
#